data_AF-A0A6A3JVT3-F1
#
_entry.id   AF-A0A6A3JVT3-F1
#
_cell.length_a   1.000
_cell.length_b   1.000
_cell.length_c   1.000
_cell.angle_alpha   90.00
_cell.angle_beta   90.00
_cell.angle_gamma   90.00
#
_symmetry.space_group_name_H-M   'P 1'
#
loop_
_entity.id
_entity.type
_entity.pdbx_description
1 polymer ?
#
loop_
_entity_poly.entity_id
_entity_poly.type
_entity_poly.pdbx_seq_one_letter_code
_entity_poly.pdbx_strand_id
1 'polypeptide(L)'
;MSNLEKRTMCVSSGSLCGLKQAPRVWYNTFYEAMMAEGFVRLIKDHCVFIKTRGREICIISVYVDDLLVIGSKAFEGHPQTTLPDD
;
A
#
# COMPACT_ATOMS: atom_id res chain seq x y z
N MET A 1 1.49 -11.22 51.36
CA MET A 1 1.28 -9.78 51.07
C MET A 1 2.11 -9.48 49.83
N SER A 2 1.50 -9.70 48.68
CA SER A 2 0.97 -8.66 47.76
C SER A 2 2.08 -8.17 46.81
N ASN A 3 2.30 -8.87 45.71
CA ASN A 3 1.61 -8.71 44.42
C ASN A 3 2.32 -7.67 43.55
N LEU A 4 3.05 -8.21 42.58
CA LEU A 4 3.33 -7.73 41.24
C LEU A 4 2.76 -6.36 40.85
N GLU A 5 3.62 -5.33 40.85
CA GLU A 5 3.40 -4.12 40.06
C GLU A 5 4.72 -3.63 39.44
N LYS A 6 5.27 -4.45 38.55
CA LYS A 6 6.16 -3.97 37.49
C LYS A 6 5.53 -4.27 36.14
N ARG A 7 4.56 -3.45 35.75
CA ARG A 7 4.20 -3.28 34.33
C ARG A 7 4.92 -2.05 33.79
N THR A 8 6.24 -2.08 33.81
CA THR A 8 7.02 -1.28 32.86
C THR A 8 7.25 -2.19 31.67
N MET A 9 6.37 -2.10 30.68
CA MET A 9 6.66 -2.63 29.36
C MET A 9 7.86 -1.84 28.85
N CYS A 10 9.04 -2.45 28.96
CA CYS A 10 10.26 -1.89 28.43
C CYS A 10 10.12 -1.83 26.90
N VAL A 11 9.85 -0.64 26.36
CA VAL A 11 10.13 -0.34 24.95
C VAL A 11 11.65 -0.37 24.81
N SER A 12 12.17 -1.52 24.40
CA SER A 12 13.53 -1.64 23.91
C SER A 12 13.59 -0.96 22.55
N SER A 13 14.32 0.14 22.45
CA SER A 13 14.84 0.65 21.19
C SER A 13 15.57 -0.50 20.48
N GLY A 14 15.04 -1.04 19.39
CA GLY A 14 15.74 -2.09 18.66
C GLY A 14 14.89 -3.06 17.86
N SER A 15 14.50 -4.21 18.42
CA SER A 15 14.34 -5.36 17.50
C SER A 15 13.39 -6.50 17.91
N LEU A 16 12.69 -6.48 19.04
CA LEU A 16 11.87 -7.65 19.42
C LEU A 16 10.35 -7.55 19.16
N CYS A 17 9.86 -6.39 18.73
CA CYS A 17 8.49 -6.23 18.22
C CYS A 17 8.41 -6.26 16.67
N GLY A 18 9.56 -6.31 16.00
CA GLY A 18 9.70 -6.03 14.56
C GLY A 18 9.10 -7.09 13.65
N LEU A 19 9.21 -8.38 13.96
CA LEU A 19 8.84 -9.42 13.00
C LEU A 19 7.31 -9.57 12.83
N LYS A 20 6.54 -9.45 13.92
CA LYS A 20 5.08 -9.59 13.88
C LYS A 20 4.38 -8.30 13.47
N GLN A 21 5.01 -7.15 13.67
CA GLN A 21 4.47 -5.85 13.28
C GLN A 21 4.94 -5.40 11.90
N ALA A 22 6.06 -5.91 11.38
CA ALA A 22 6.58 -5.55 10.06
C ALA A 22 5.54 -5.67 8.93
N PRO A 23 4.75 -6.76 8.81
CA PRO A 23 3.75 -6.87 7.75
C PRO A 23 2.65 -5.80 7.86
N ARG A 24 2.28 -5.42 9.09
CA ARG A 24 1.25 -4.39 9.33
C ARG A 24 1.78 -2.99 9.02
N VAL A 25 3.01 -2.69 9.42
CA VAL A 25 3.66 -1.41 9.12
C VAL A 25 3.85 -1.29 7.61
N TRP A 26 4.36 -2.34 6.96
CA TRP A 26 4.53 -2.38 5.51
C TRP A 26 3.21 -2.13 4.77
N TYR A 27 2.14 -2.85 5.14
CA TYR A 27 0.85 -2.67 4.49
C TYR A 27 0.27 -1.26 4.71
N ASN A 28 0.44 -0.68 5.90
CA ASN A 28 0.00 0.70 6.15
C ASN A 28 0.77 1.70 5.30
N THR A 29 2.10 1.57 5.21
CA THR A 29 2.93 2.41 4.35
C THR A 29 2.55 2.26 2.87
N PHE A 30 2.31 1.02 2.43
CA PHE A 30 1.85 0.74 1.07
C PHE A 30 0.48 1.37 0.79
N TYR A 31 -0.47 1.21 1.70
CA TYR A 31 -1.79 1.82 1.62
C TYR A 31 -1.71 3.34 1.47
N GLU A 32 -0.94 4.01 2.32
CA GLU A 32 -0.75 5.46 2.26
C GLU A 32 -0.14 5.90 0.92
N ALA A 33 0.85 5.19 0.42
CA ALA A 33 1.46 5.45 -0.89
C ALA A 33 0.44 5.30 -2.03
N MET A 34 -0.36 4.23 -2.03
CA MET A 34 -1.40 4.01 -3.03
C MET A 34 -2.46 5.12 -3.01
N MET A 35 -2.89 5.54 -1.82
CA MET A 35 -3.86 6.64 -1.67
C MET A 35 -3.28 7.97 -2.16
N ALA A 36 -2.00 8.26 -1.87
CA ALA A 36 -1.32 9.47 -2.34
C ALA A 36 -1.19 9.49 -3.88
N GLU A 37 -0.98 8.31 -4.49
CA GLU A 37 -1.01 8.14 -5.95
C GLU A 37 -2.43 8.20 -6.53
N GLY A 38 -3.48 8.30 -5.72
CA GLY A 38 -4.87 8.38 -6.19
C GLY A 38 -5.49 7.04 -6.55
N PHE A 39 -4.94 5.93 -6.06
CA PHE A 39 -5.66 4.67 -6.04
C PHE A 39 -6.75 4.70 -4.97
N VAL A 40 -7.81 3.93 -5.22
CA VAL A 40 -8.89 3.70 -4.27
C VAL A 40 -8.87 2.23 -3.87
N ARG A 41 -8.81 1.98 -2.56
CA ARG A 41 -8.93 0.62 -2.02
C ARG A 41 -10.37 0.14 -2.09
N LEU A 42 -10.57 -1.10 -2.52
CA LEU A 42 -11.89 -1.71 -2.58
C LEU A 42 -12.46 -1.94 -1.16
N ILE A 43 -13.75 -1.66 -0.98
CA ILE A 43 -14.42 -1.82 0.32
C ILE A 43 -14.59 -3.30 0.68
N LYS A 44 -14.90 -4.13 -0.32
CA LYS A 44 -15.13 -5.57 -0.15
C LYS A 44 -13.83 -6.37 0.03
N ASP A 45 -12.71 -5.85 -0.48
CA ASP A 45 -11.41 -6.49 -0.37
C ASP A 45 -10.32 -5.42 -0.14
N HIS A 46 -9.76 -5.40 1.07
CA HIS A 46 -8.74 -4.44 1.44
C HIS A 46 -7.40 -4.68 0.72
N CYS A 47 -7.19 -5.84 0.13
CA CYS A 47 -5.96 -6.14 -0.59
C CYS A 47 -5.99 -5.61 -2.02
N VAL A 48 -7.11 -5.07 -2.50
CA VAL A 48 -7.28 -4.62 -3.89
C VAL A 48 -7.38 -3.10 -3.96
N PHE A 49 -6.58 -2.52 -4.86
CA PHE A 49 -6.49 -1.09 -5.15
C PHE A 49 -6.80 -0.86 -6.62
N ILE A 50 -7.58 0.16 -6.93
CA ILE A 50 -8.02 0.47 -8.29
C ILE A 50 -7.77 1.95 -8.57
N LYS A 51 -7.17 2.24 -9.72
CA LYS A 51 -7.04 3.60 -10.25
C LYS A 51 -7.51 3.61 -11.70
N THR A 52 -8.31 4.61 -12.04
CA THR A 52 -8.85 4.79 -13.40
C THR A 52 -8.40 6.13 -13.97
N ARG A 53 -8.02 6.14 -15.25
CA ARG A 53 -7.70 7.35 -16.00
C ARG A 53 -8.45 7.31 -17.34
N GLY A 54 -9.61 7.95 -17.40
CA GLY A 54 -10.48 7.87 -18.57
C GLY A 54 -10.99 6.44 -18.79
N ARG A 55 -10.60 5.81 -19.92
CA ARG A 55 -10.91 4.41 -20.23
C ARG A 55 -9.88 3.41 -19.71
N GLU A 56 -8.73 3.91 -19.24
CA GLU A 56 -7.65 3.09 -18.71
C GLU A 56 -7.92 2.74 -17.25
N ILE A 57 -7.64 1.50 -16.88
CA ILE A 57 -7.71 0.97 -15.53
C ILE A 57 -6.38 0.35 -15.12
N CYS A 58 -6.03 0.53 -13.85
CA CYS A 58 -4.95 -0.17 -13.18
C CYS A 58 -5.49 -0.74 -11.86
N ILE A 59 -5.28 -2.02 -11.65
CA ILE A 59 -5.69 -2.78 -10.48
C ILE A 59 -4.43 -3.38 -9.87
N ILE A 60 -4.26 -3.19 -8.57
CA ILE A 60 -3.18 -3.80 -7.81
C ILE A 60 -3.81 -4.67 -6.72
N SER A 61 -3.42 -5.93 -6.64
CA SER A 61 -3.81 -6.86 -5.59
C SER A 61 -2.58 -7.28 -4.80
N VAL A 62 -2.66 -7.17 -3.48
CA VAL A 62 -1.59 -7.50 -2.53
C VAL A 62 -1.81 -8.89 -1.96
N TYR A 63 -0.83 -9.78 -2.08
CA TYR A 63 -0.89 -11.11 -1.47
C TYR A 63 0.41 -11.40 -0.72
N VAL A 64 0.39 -11.15 0.60
CA VAL A 64 1.54 -11.37 1.52
C VAL A 64 2.82 -10.69 1.03
N ASP A 65 3.66 -11.41 0.27
CA ASP A 65 4.96 -10.95 -0.23
C ASP A 65 4.89 -10.55 -1.73
N ASP A 66 3.77 -10.81 -2.41
CA ASP A 66 3.58 -10.58 -3.84
C ASP A 66 2.60 -9.44 -4.13
N LEU A 67 2.86 -8.75 -5.25
CA LEU A 67 1.97 -7.74 -5.83
C LEU A 67 1.54 -8.18 -7.22
N LEU A 68 0.25 -8.40 -7.42
CA LEU A 68 -0.33 -8.61 -8.73
C LEU A 68 -0.78 -7.26 -9.30
N VAL A 69 -0.19 -6.85 -10.41
CA VAL A 69 -0.54 -5.59 -11.10
C VAL A 69 -1.19 -5.92 -12.44
N ILE A 70 -2.41 -5.42 -12.63
CA ILE A 70 -3.21 -5.58 -13.85
C ILE A 70 -3.49 -4.19 -14.38
N GLY A 71 -2.85 -3.82 -15.48
CA GLY A 71 -2.99 -2.52 -16.11
C GLY A 71 -3.46 -2.63 -17.56
N SER A 72 -4.17 -1.61 -17.99
CA SER A 72 -4.38 -1.32 -19.41
C SER A 72 -3.12 -0.70 -20.02
N LYS A 73 -2.84 -1.01 -21.30
CA LYS A 73 -1.53 -0.69 -21.93
C LYS A 73 -1.20 0.81 -21.93
N ALA A 74 -2.20 1.71 -21.95
CA ALA A 74 -1.94 3.15 -21.96
C ALA A 74 -1.88 3.76 -20.54
N PHE A 75 -1.92 2.94 -19.48
CA PHE A 75 -1.60 3.37 -18.12
C PHE A 75 -0.08 3.54 -17.90
N GLU A 76 0.75 2.79 -18.64
CA GLU A 76 2.18 3.08 -18.79
C GLU A 76 2.32 4.36 -19.61
N GLY A 77 2.59 5.46 -18.93
CA GLY A 77 2.69 6.77 -19.55
C GLY A 77 3.79 6.81 -20.61
N HIS A 78 3.41 6.74 -21.88
CA HIS A 78 4.08 7.58 -22.84
C HIS A 78 3.54 9.01 -22.67
N PRO A 79 4.40 10.02 -22.50
CA PRO A 79 3.95 11.40 -22.52
C PRO A 79 3.34 11.66 -23.90
N GLN A 80 2.04 11.99 -23.93
CA GLN A 80 1.43 12.61 -25.10
C GLN A 80 2.08 13.99 -25.27
N THR A 81 3.18 14.05 -26.00
CA THR A 81 3.62 15.27 -26.66
C THR A 81 2.72 15.40 -27.89
N THR A 82 1.50 15.90 -27.69
CA THR A 82 0.75 16.48 -28.80
C THR A 82 1.46 17.78 -29.16
N LEU A 83 2.44 17.68 -30.06
CA LEU A 83 2.92 18.84 -30.80
C LEU A 83 1.72 19.37 -31.61
N PRO A 84 1.44 20.69 -31.58
CA PRO A 84 0.44 21.26 -32.47
C PRO A 84 0.90 21.07 -33.92
N ASP A 85 -0.01 20.54 -34.75
CA ASP A 85 0.18 20.39 -36.19
C ASP A 85 0.45 21.77 -36.84
N ASP A 86 1.47 21.84 -37.70
CA ASP A 86 1.77 22.96 -38.60
C ASP A 86 0.61 23.26 -39.58
#